data_AF-A0A917LD66-F1
#
_entry.id   AF-A0A917LD66-F1
#
_cell.length_a   1.000
_cell.length_b   1.000
_cell.length_c   1.000
_cell.angle_alpha   90.00
_cell.angle_beta   90.00
_cell.angle_gamma   90.00
#
_symmetry.space_group_name_H-M   'P 1'
#
loop_
_entity.id
_entity.type
_entity.pdbx_description
1 polymer ?
#
loop_
_entity_poly.entity_id
_entity_poly.type
_entity_poly.pdbx_seq_one_letter_code
_entity_poly.pdbx_strand_id
1 'polypeptide(L)' 'MGKGMLRFGGLFIPAARESLEMFYQFEKEFVVSSQKFSDRFGQRATPLKESLAATVDWYRARKSRP' A
#
# COMPACT_ATOMS: atom_id res chain seq x y z
N MET A 1 -5.60 16.73 -12.20
CA MET A 1 -4.69 17.43 -13.13
C MET A 1 -4.33 16.48 -14.26
N GLY A 2 -4.54 16.85 -15.53
CA GLY A 2 -4.20 15.98 -16.66
C GLY A 2 -2.70 15.87 -16.87
N LYS A 3 -2.20 14.70 -17.33
CA LYS A 3 -0.78 14.45 -17.66
C LYS A 3 -0.14 15.55 -18.51
N GLY A 4 -0.90 16.16 -19.44
CA GLY A 4 -0.41 17.26 -20.28
C GLY A 4 0.00 18.51 -19.49
N MET A 5 -0.75 18.88 -18.46
CA MET A 5 -0.47 20.07 -17.66
C MET A 5 0.78 19.90 -16.77
N LEU A 6 0.99 18.68 -16.24
CA LEU A 6 2.21 18.33 -15.49
C LEU A 6 3.44 18.29 -16.40
N ARG A 7 3.31 17.83 -17.65
CA ARG A 7 4.39 17.86 -18.65
C ARG A 7 4.84 19.28 -18.99
N PHE A 8 3.90 20.21 -19.19
CA PHE A 8 4.24 21.63 -19.40
C PHE A 8 4.81 22.27 -18.12
N GLY A 9 4.22 21.99 -16.95
CA GLY A 9 4.73 22.48 -15.66
C GLY A 9 6.15 22.00 -15.35
N GLY A 10 6.50 20.76 -15.72
CA GLY A 10 7.83 20.18 -15.53
C GLY A 10 8.96 20.82 -16.34
N LEU A 11 8.64 21.72 -17.29
CA LEU A 11 9.66 22.56 -17.96
C LEU A 11 10.15 23.70 -17.06
N PHE A 12 9.34 24.11 -16.07
CA PHE A 12 9.61 25.26 -15.21
C PHE A 12 9.71 24.89 -13.72
N ILE A 13 9.12 23.76 -13.30
CA ILE A 13 9.06 23.29 -11.92
C ILE A 13 9.71 21.90 -11.84
N PRO A 14 10.96 21.78 -11.35
CA PRO A 14 11.68 20.50 -11.25
C PRO A 14 10.89 19.41 -10.50
N ALA A 15 10.23 19.76 -9.40
CA ALA A 15 9.40 18.82 -8.63
C ALA A 15 8.20 18.25 -9.43
N ALA A 16 7.63 19.04 -10.37
CA ALA A 16 6.56 18.56 -11.25
C ALA A 16 7.09 17.60 -12.32
N ARG A 17 8.35 17.78 -12.75
CA ARG A 17 9.05 16.87 -13.67
C ARG A 17 9.34 15.52 -13.02
N GLU A 18 9.81 15.53 -11.77
CA GLU A 18 10.07 14.31 -10.98
C GLU A 18 8.77 13.53 -10.70
N SER A 19 7.67 14.24 -10.43
CA SER A 19 6.36 13.63 -10.17
C SER A 19 5.78 12.86 -11.37
N LEU A 20 6.24 13.14 -12.60
CA LEU A 20 5.81 12.38 -13.79
C LEU A 20 6.35 10.94 -13.80
N GLU A 21 7.55 10.71 -13.28
CA GLU A 21 8.13 9.36 -13.20
C GLU A 21 7.39 8.50 -12.15
N MET A 22 6.93 9.13 -11.07
CA MET A 22 6.13 8.47 -10.04
C MET A 22 4.69 8.17 -10.48
N PHE A 23 4.21 8.84 -11.53
CA PHE A 23 2.84 8.67 -12.01
C PHE A 23 2.56 7.25 -12.53
N TYR A 24 3.59 6.54 -13.00
CA TYR A 24 3.51 5.13 -13.40
C TYR A 24 2.85 4.25 -12.32
N GLN A 25 3.04 4.56 -11.04
CA GLN A 25 2.47 3.82 -9.92
C GLN A 25 0.94 3.93 -9.83
N PHE A 26 0.35 4.92 -10.49
CA PHE A 26 -1.08 5.20 -10.50
C PHE A 26 -1.76 4.90 -11.86
N GLU A 27 -1.00 4.44 -12.85
CA GLU A 27 -1.52 4.15 -14.20
C GLU A 27 -2.09 2.74 -14.34
N LYS A 28 -1.77 1.85 -13.40
CA LYS A 28 -2.19 0.45 -13.40
C LYS A 28 -2.65 0.05 -12.01
N GLU A 29 -3.39 -1.07 -11.95
CA GLU A 29 -3.77 -1.65 -10.67
C GLU A 29 -2.53 -2.03 -9.85
N PHE A 30 -2.51 -1.61 -8.59
CA PHE A 30 -1.46 -1.94 -7.64
C PHE A 30 -1.77 -3.28 -6.95
N VAL A 31 -1.61 -4.38 -7.68
CA VAL A 31 -1.90 -5.74 -7.17
C VAL A 31 -0.66 -6.34 -6.51
N VAL A 32 -0.68 -6.47 -5.18
CA VAL A 32 0.33 -7.22 -4.43
C VAL A 32 -0.15 -8.67 -4.24
N SER A 33 0.28 -9.55 -5.13
CA SER A 33 -0.13 -10.97 -5.11
C SER A 33 0.81 -11.84 -4.28
N SER A 34 0.25 -12.56 -3.30
CA SER A 34 0.94 -13.59 -2.52
C SER A 34 0.79 -15.00 -3.08
N GLN A 35 0.31 -15.14 -4.33
CA GLN A 35 -0.05 -16.43 -4.92
C GLN A 35 1.11 -17.43 -4.92
N LYS A 36 2.30 -17.00 -5.36
CA LYS A 36 3.51 -17.87 -5.39
C LYS A 36 3.86 -18.47 -4.02
N PHE A 37 3.74 -17.66 -2.97
CA PHE A 37 3.99 -18.10 -1.60
C PHE A 37 2.89 -19.07 -1.13
N SER A 38 1.64 -18.70 -1.36
CA SER A 38 0.48 -19.51 -0.98
C SER A 38 0.49 -20.87 -1.67
N ASP A 39 0.85 -20.92 -2.96
CA ASP A 39 0.94 -22.16 -3.74
C ASP A 39 2.09 -23.04 -3.28
N ARG A 40 3.24 -22.44 -2.94
CA ARG A 40 4.44 -23.19 -2.54
C ARG A 40 4.32 -23.76 -1.13
N PHE A 41 3.73 -23.01 -0.21
CA PHE A 41 3.77 -23.32 1.22
C PHE A 41 2.40 -23.66 1.82
N GLY A 42 1.31 -23.52 1.06
CA GLY A 42 -0.06 -23.78 1.54
C GLY A 42 -0.57 -22.79 2.58
N GLN A 43 0.21 -21.75 2.89
CA GLN A 43 -0.14 -20.73 3.88
C GLN A 43 -0.94 -19.60 3.24
N ARG A 44 -1.90 -19.04 3.99
CA ARG A 44 -2.68 -17.86 3.58
C ARG A 44 -2.47 -16.74 4.58
N ALA A 45 -2.64 -15.51 4.12
CA ALA A 45 -2.65 -14.35 5.01
C ALA A 45 -3.79 -14.48 6.03
N THR A 46 -3.52 -14.09 7.28
CA THR A 46 -4.53 -13.99 8.32
C THR A 46 -5.65 -13.03 7.86
N PRO A 47 -6.93 -13.42 7.90
CA PRO A 47 -8.03 -12.54 7.55
C PRO A 47 -8.00 -11.26 8.39
N LEU A 48 -8.24 -10.11 7.77
CA LEU A 48 -8.11 -8.80 8.43
C LEU A 48 -8.99 -8.69 9.69
N LYS A 49 -10.21 -9.24 9.65
CA LYS A 49 -11.12 -9.23 10.80
C LYS A 49 -10.52 -9.97 12.01
N GLU A 50 -9.87 -11.10 11.75
CA GLU A 50 -9.21 -11.92 12.78
C GLU A 50 -7.98 -11.19 13.34
N SER A 51 -7.12 -10.66 12.46
CA SER A 51 -5.91 -9.95 12.89
C SER A 51 -6.24 -8.70 13.72
N LEU A 52 -7.29 -7.96 13.34
CA LEU A 52 -7.76 -6.79 14.09
C LEU A 52 -8.29 -7.17 15.48
N ALA A 53 -9.12 -8.20 15.56
CA ALA A 53 -9.67 -8.66 16.85
C ALA A 53 -8.53 -9.09 17.80
N ALA A 54 -7.61 -9.95 17.33
CA ALA A 54 -6.47 -10.41 18.11
C ALA A 54 -5.57 -9.24 18.57
N THR A 55 -5.34 -8.26 17.69
CA THR A 55 -4.53 -7.07 18.03
C THR A 55 -5.20 -6.24 19.13
N VAL A 56 -6.50 -5.95 19.00
CA VAL A 56 -7.25 -5.16 19.98
C VAL A 56 -7.30 -5.87 21.34
N ASP A 57 -7.54 -7.17 21.34
CA ASP A 57 -7.61 -7.96 22.58
C ASP A 57 -6.26 -8.01 23.30
N TRP A 58 -5.16 -8.11 22.55
CA TRP A 58 -3.81 -8.00 23.11
C TRP A 58 -3.58 -6.66 23.82
N TYR A 59 -3.98 -5.54 23.20
CA TYR A 59 -3.85 -4.21 23.83
C TYR A 59 -4.69 -4.09 25.11
N ARG A 60 -5.92 -4.62 25.10
CA ARG A 60 -6.80 -4.63 26.28
C ARG A 60 -6.18 -5.41 27.43
N ALA A 61 -5.71 -6.63 27.17
CA ALA A 61 -5.10 -7.50 28.16
C ALA A 61 -3.83 -6.88 28.78
N ARG A 62 -3.07 -6.11 27.98
CA ARG A 62 -1.89 -5.40 28.46
C ARG A 62 -2.24 -4.19 29.33
N LYS A 63 -3.29 -3.44 28.97
CA LYS A 63 -3.77 -2.31 29.79
C LYS A 63 -4.35 -2.75 31.14
N SER A 64 -4.94 -3.94 31.20
CA SER A 64 -5.48 -4.52 32.44
C SER A 64 -4.43 -5.17 33.34
N ARG A 65 -3.16 -5.23 32.92
CA ARG A 65 -2.07 -5.76 33.71
C ARG A 65 -1.55 -4.65 34.65
N PRO A 66 -1.48 -4.87 35.97
CA PRO A 66 -0.99 -3.88 36.92
C PRO A 66 0.48 -3.52 36.70
#